data_AF-A0A377D5L1-F1
#
_entry.id   AF-A0A377D5L1-F1
#
_cell.length_a   1.000
_cell.length_b   1.000
_cell.length_c   1.000
_cell.angle_alpha   90.00
_cell.angle_beta   90.00
_cell.angle_gamma   90.00
#
_symmetry.space_group_name_H-M   'P 1'
#
loop_
_entity.id
_entity.type
_entity.pdbx_description
1 polymer ?
#
loop_
_entity_poly.entity_id
_entity_poly.type
_entity_poly.pdbx_seq_one_letter_code
_entity_poly.pdbx_strand_id
1 'polypeptide(L)' 'MGFLVLSDTAEFLYKTTNYYHPESDRGIIWNDKEIGIIWPCKSKVLLSVKDARQPLLV' A
#
# COMPACT_ATOMS: atom_id res chain seq x y z
N MET A 1 4.74 0.99 3.40
CA MET A 1 5.33 0.74 2.06
C MET A 1 4.20 0.28 1.15
N GLY A 2 4.10 0.82 -0.07
CA GLY A 2 3.02 0.48 -1.02
C GLY A 2 3.58 -0.02 -2.35
N PHE A 3 2.90 -0.99 -2.96
CA PHE A 3 3.24 -1.55 -4.28
C PHE A 3 1.98 -1.60 -5.15
N LEU A 4 2.17 -1.43 -6.46
CA LEU A 4 1.13 -1.60 -7.48
C LEU A 4 1.57 -2.71 -8.44
N VAL A 5 0.74 -3.74 -8.57
CA VAL A 5 0.95 -4.83 -9.53
C VAL A 5 0.42 -4.38 -10.89
N LEU A 6 1.25 -4.48 -11.94
CA LEU A 6 0.92 -4.04 -13.31
C LEU A 6 0.57 -5.18 -14.27
N SER A 7 0.81 -6.42 -13.85
CA SER A 7 0.49 -7.67 -14.56
C SER A 7 -0.67 -8.40 -13.90
N ASP A 8 -1.19 -9.45 -14.53
CA ASP A 8 -2.25 -10.27 -13.93
C ASP A 8 -1.77 -11.00 -12.66
N THR A 9 -0.49 -11.34 -12.59
CA THR A 9 0.14 -12.00 -11.44
C THR A 9 1.50 -11.38 -11.13
N ALA A 10 1.85 -11.35 -9.84
CA ALA A 10 3.18 -10.98 -9.37
C ALA A 10 3.48 -11.68 -8.03
N GLU A 11 4.69 -12.18 -7.87
CA GLU A 11 5.19 -12.72 -6.60
C GLU A 11 6.10 -11.70 -5.94
N PHE A 12 5.90 -11.47 -4.64
CA PHE A 12 6.66 -10.48 -3.88
C PHE A 12 7.27 -11.12 -2.64
N LEU A 13 8.60 -11.15 -2.59
CA LEU A 13 9.38 -11.66 -1.45
C LEU A 13 10.30 -10.55 -0.95
N TYR A 14 10.30 -10.32 0.37
CA TYR A 14 11.15 -9.31 1.00
C TYR A 14 11.71 -9.85 2.33
N LYS A 15 12.92 -9.42 2.66
CA LYS A 15 13.55 -9.73 3.95
C LYS A 15 13.11 -8.72 5.00
N THR A 16 12.83 -9.18 6.21
CA THR A 16 12.54 -8.32 7.36
C THR A 16 13.66 -8.42 8.38
N THR A 17 13.80 -7.38 9.20
CA THR A 17 14.75 -7.36 10.33
C THR A 17 14.14 -7.96 11.59
N ASN A 18 12.81 -8.05 11.68
CA ASN A 18 12.10 -8.60 12.83
C ASN A 18 10.81 -9.31 12.38
N TYR A 19 10.19 -10.02 13.33
CA TYR A 19 8.88 -10.66 13.14
C TYR A 19 7.75 -9.64 13.06
N TYR A 20 6.64 -10.07 12.47
CA TYR A 20 5.45 -9.23 12.31
C TYR A 20 4.79 -8.92 13.66
N HIS A 21 4.50 -7.63 13.88
CA HIS A 21 3.83 -7.13 15.09
C HIS A 21 2.64 -6.24 14.68
N PRO A 22 1.40 -6.76 14.65
CA PRO A 22 0.23 -6.07 14.09
C PRO A 22 -0.05 -4.70 14.72
N GLU A 23 0.20 -4.53 16.02
CA GLU A 23 -0.07 -3.28 16.73
C GLU A 23 0.87 -2.15 16.30
N SER A 24 2.05 -2.50 15.78
CA SER A 24 3.03 -1.55 15.23
C SER A 24 2.79 -1.27 13.74
N ASP A 25 1.85 -1.97 13.10
CA ASP A 25 1.53 -1.74 11.70
C ASP A 25 0.77 -0.42 11.55
N ARG A 26 1.29 0.45 10.68
CA ARG A 26 0.76 1.78 10.39
C ARG A 26 0.92 2.04 8.90
N GLY A 27 -0.04 2.78 8.35
CA GLY A 27 -0.02 3.17 6.96
C GLY A 27 -0.56 4.59 6.77
N ILE A 28 -0.43 5.05 5.53
CA ILE A 28 -1.08 6.25 5.02
C ILE A 28 -1.88 5.81 3.81
N ILE A 29 -2.97 6.50 3.52
CA ILE A 29 -3.80 6.20 2.36
C ILE A 29 -2.98 6.30 1.07
N TRP A 30 -3.12 5.30 0.21
CA TRP A 30 -2.25 5.12 -0.96
C TRP A 30 -2.38 6.24 -2.01
N ASN A 31 -3.51 6.93 -2.04
CA ASN A 31 -3.86 7.99 -2.98
C ASN A 31 -3.89 9.39 -2.33
N ASP A 32 -3.11 9.58 -1.26
CA ASP A 32 -2.95 10.89 -0.65
C ASP A 32 -2.37 11.89 -1.66
N LYS A 33 -3.06 13.03 -1.82
CA LYS A 33 -2.64 14.11 -2.72
C LYS A 33 -1.41 14.84 -2.21
N GLU A 34 -1.17 14.87 -0.90
CA GLU A 34 0.01 15.50 -0.32
C GLU A 34 1.27 14.68 -0.58
N ILE A 35 1.16 13.34 -0.53
CA ILE A 35 2.28 12.46 -0.94
C ILE A 35 2.50 12.57 -2.46
N GLY A 36 1.43 12.73 -3.25
CA GLY A 36 1.53 13.09 -4.66
C GLY A 36 2.05 11.96 -5.56
N ILE A 37 1.84 10.69 -5.19
CA ILE A 37 2.29 9.55 -6.01
C ILE A 37 1.40 9.39 -7.25
N ILE A 38 2.01 9.47 -8.43
CA ILE A 38 1.34 9.24 -9.71
C ILE A 38 1.39 7.74 -10.04
N TRP A 39 0.38 7.01 -9.58
CA TRP A 39 0.24 5.58 -9.87
C TRP A 39 -0.23 5.36 -11.32
N PRO A 40 0.43 4.50 -12.12
CA PRO A 40 0.01 4.18 -13.49
C PRO A 40 -1.18 3.21 -13.51
N CYS A 41 -2.22 3.49 -12.74
CA CYS A 41 -3.37 2.63 -12.59
C CYS A 41 -4.40 2.93 -13.68
N LYS A 42 -4.61 1.96 -14.58
CA LYS A 42 -5.57 2.10 -15.69
C LYS A 42 -6.98 1.61 -15.34
N SER A 43 -7.13 0.92 -14.21
CA SER A 43 -8.36 0.24 -13.77
C SER A 43 -8.59 0.45 -12.27
N LYS A 44 -9.67 -0.14 -11.73
CA LYS A 44 -10.00 -0.07 -10.30
C LYS A 44 -8.94 -0.81 -9.48
N VAL A 45 -8.32 -0.12 -8.52
CA VAL A 45 -7.36 -0.72 -7.58
C VAL A 45 -8.10 -1.67 -6.64
N LEU A 46 -7.56 -2.88 -6.48
CA LEU A 46 -7.98 -3.82 -5.45
C LEU A 46 -7.20 -3.52 -4.16
N LEU A 47 -7.89 -2.98 -3.15
CA LEU A 47 -7.34 -2.74 -1.82
C LEU A 47 -7.98 -3.66 -0.78
N SER A 48 -7.22 -3.94 0.28
CA SER A 48 -7.78 -4.48 1.52
C SER A 48 -8.64 -3.42 2.23
N VAL A 49 -9.55 -3.86 3.11
CA VAL A 49 -10.35 -2.93 3.94
C VAL A 49 -9.46 -2.08 4.86
N LYS A 50 -8.33 -2.64 5.33
CA LYS A 50 -7.35 -1.95 6.18
C LYS A 50 -6.72 -0.78 5.42
N ASP A 51 -6.22 -1.04 4.22
CA ASP A 51 -5.48 -0.03 3.42
C ASP A 51 -6.40 1.06 2.86
N ALA A 52 -7.67 0.72 2.60
CA ALA A 52 -8.70 1.67 2.21
C ALA A 52 -9.13 2.64 3.34
N ARG A 53 -8.74 2.38 4.60
CA ARG A 53 -9.10 3.16 5.79
C ARG A 53 -7.90 3.80 6.50
N GLN A 54 -6.73 3.79 5.88
CA GLN A 54 -5.56 4.47 6.44
C GLN A 54 -5.80 5.99 6.48
N PRO A 55 -5.20 6.72 7.43
CA PRO A 55 -5.31 8.18 7.51
C PRO A 55 -4.60 8.86 6.33
N LEU A 56 -4.89 10.14 6.12
CA LEU A 56 -4.05 11.02 5.32
C LEU A 56 -2.73 11.29 6.08
N LEU A 57 -1.74 11.85 5.38
CA LEU A 57 -0.47 12.27 5.96
C LEU A 57 -0.66 13.47 6.93
N VAL A 58 -1.66 14.31 6.69
CA VAL A 58 -2.05 15.47 7.53
C VAL A 58 -2.82 15.11 8.80
#